data_AF-A0A924MVF6-F1
#
_entry.id   AF-A0A924MVF6-F1
#
_cell.length_a   1.000
_cell.length_b   1.000
_cell.length_c   1.000
_cell.angle_alpha   90.00
_cell.angle_beta   90.00
_cell.angle_gamma   90.00
#
_symmetry.space_group_name_H-M   'P 1'
#
loop_
_entity.id
_entity.type
_entity.pdbx_description
1 polymer ?
#
loop_
_entity_poly.entity_id
_entity_poly.type
_entity_poly.pdbx_seq_one_letter_code
_entity_poly.pdbx_strand_id
1 'polypeptide(L)'
;MAAARPPRESSSDADTGRSSGIAGITPAAPLSRAAQAIAGDYLRRILTARVYDVAVETPLEPARNLSRRLGNQVLLKREDTQSVFSFKLRGAYNKMINLAPAALQRGVICASA
;
A
#
# COMPACT_ATOMS: atom_id res chain seq x y z
N MET A 1 12.48 53.38 -26.84
CA MET A 1 11.43 53.46 -25.82
C MET A 1 11.22 52.04 -25.30
N ALA A 2 12.17 51.55 -24.51
CA ALA A 2 12.09 51.38 -23.05
C ALA A 2 11.44 50.04 -22.66
N ALA A 3 12.31 49.15 -22.19
CA ALA A 3 12.04 47.79 -21.77
C ALA A 3 11.22 47.72 -20.47
N ALA A 4 10.47 46.63 -20.30
CA ALA A 4 10.02 46.15 -18.99
C ALA A 4 10.27 44.63 -18.91
N ARG A 5 11.35 44.25 -18.23
CA ARG A 5 11.65 42.89 -17.77
C ARG A 5 10.70 42.53 -16.62
N PRO A 6 10.06 41.36 -16.60
CA PRO A 6 9.53 40.78 -15.36
C PRO A 6 10.69 40.28 -14.44
N PRO A 7 10.43 40.11 -13.13
CA PRO A 7 11.46 40.09 -12.09
C PRO A 7 12.29 38.81 -12.09
N ARG A 8 13.57 38.96 -11.70
CA ARG A 8 14.42 37.85 -11.28
C ARG A 8 14.01 37.45 -9.86
N GLU A 9 13.41 36.28 -9.70
CA GLU A 9 13.47 35.56 -8.43
C GLU A 9 14.73 34.70 -8.45
N SER A 10 15.80 35.28 -7.91
CA SER A 10 16.93 34.51 -7.43
C SER A 10 16.50 33.75 -6.20
N SER A 11 16.69 32.45 -6.25
CA SER A 11 17.47 31.67 -5.29
C SER A 11 16.72 30.44 -4.82
N SER A 12 17.39 29.32 -5.02
CA SER A 12 17.56 28.35 -3.96
C SER A 12 16.27 27.76 -3.42
N ASP A 13 15.76 26.76 -4.11
CA ASP A 13 15.59 25.49 -3.40
C ASP A 13 16.24 24.44 -4.26
N ALA A 14 17.48 24.18 -3.90
CA ALA A 14 18.26 23.09 -4.41
C ALA A 14 17.37 21.84 -4.45
N ASP A 15 17.28 21.28 -5.66
CA ASP A 15 17.13 19.85 -5.92
C ASP A 15 18.30 19.12 -5.22
N THR A 16 18.29 19.23 -3.89
CA THR A 16 19.22 18.56 -3.02
C THR A 16 18.64 17.17 -2.98
N GLY A 17 19.22 16.32 -3.80
CA GLY A 17 19.14 14.88 -3.64
C GLY A 17 19.36 14.56 -2.17
N ARG A 18 18.26 14.43 -1.43
CA ARG A 18 18.21 13.59 -0.26
C ARG A 18 17.81 12.24 -0.82
N SER A 19 18.82 11.58 -1.36
CA SER A 19 19.06 10.18 -1.09
C SER A 19 19.08 9.97 0.44
N SER A 20 17.93 10.15 1.11
CA SER A 20 17.69 9.57 2.41
C SER A 20 17.51 8.09 2.13
N GLY A 21 18.66 7.44 1.97
CA GLY A 21 18.76 6.01 1.79
C GLY A 21 17.93 5.32 2.86
N ILE A 22 17.40 4.18 2.47
CA ILE A 22 17.00 3.05 3.31
C ILE A 22 18.21 2.52 4.13
N ALA A 23 18.98 3.44 4.73
CA ALA A 23 20.13 3.20 5.58
C ALA A 23 19.61 2.75 6.95
N GLY A 24 19.21 1.48 7.03
CA GLY A 24 18.67 0.91 8.25
C GLY A 24 17.94 -0.42 8.08
N ILE A 25 17.65 -0.85 6.84
CA ILE A 25 17.19 -2.22 6.62
C ILE A 25 18.43 -3.11 6.56
N THR A 26 18.92 -3.53 7.73
CA THR A 26 19.84 -4.67 7.81
C THR A 26 19.14 -5.85 7.11
N PRO A 27 19.78 -6.54 6.15
CA PRO A 27 19.15 -7.69 5.52
C PRO A 27 18.83 -8.71 6.61
N ALA A 28 17.54 -9.01 6.76
CA ALA A 28 17.09 -10.03 7.70
C ALA A 28 17.80 -11.34 7.37
N ALA A 29 18.21 -12.08 8.41
CA ALA A 29 18.84 -13.39 8.25
C ALA A 29 18.00 -14.28 7.31
N PRO A 30 18.63 -15.08 6.44
CA PRO A 30 17.90 -15.85 5.45
C PRO A 30 16.91 -16.80 6.14
N LEU A 31 15.66 -16.74 5.69
CA LEU A 31 14.59 -17.62 6.16
C LEU A 31 14.99 -19.09 5.95
N SER A 32 14.50 -19.99 6.79
CA SER A 32 14.69 -21.43 6.58
C SER A 32 14.12 -21.88 5.24
N ARG A 33 14.63 -22.97 4.66
CA ARG A 33 14.13 -23.50 3.36
C ARG A 33 12.62 -23.75 3.37
N ALA A 34 12.08 -24.24 4.49
CA ALA A 34 10.64 -24.43 4.66
C ALA A 34 9.87 -23.10 4.66
N ALA A 35 10.38 -22.08 5.36
CA ALA A 35 9.77 -20.75 5.38
C ALA A 35 9.83 -20.07 4.00
N GLN A 36 10.90 -20.27 3.23
CA GLN A 36 11.01 -19.79 1.85
C GLN A 36 9.96 -20.42 0.94
N ALA A 37 9.72 -21.74 1.06
CA ALA A 37 8.70 -22.43 0.28
C ALA A 37 7.29 -21.92 0.59
N ILE A 38 6.98 -21.71 1.87
CA ILE A 38 5.70 -21.12 2.31
C ILE A 38 5.54 -19.70 1.77
N ALA A 39 6.57 -18.86 1.90
CA ALA A 39 6.54 -17.50 1.38
C ALA A 39 6.35 -17.47 -0.13
N GLY A 40 6.97 -18.40 -0.87
CA GLY A 40 6.80 -18.56 -2.31
C GLY A 40 5.37 -18.94 -2.71
N ASP A 41 4.74 -19.87 -1.98
CA ASP A 41 3.34 -20.24 -2.20
C ASP A 41 2.40 -19.05 -1.96
N TYR A 42 2.58 -18.34 -0.84
CA TYR A 42 1.78 -17.15 -0.54
C TYR A 42 1.99 -16.03 -1.56
N LEU A 43 3.23 -15.79 -1.99
CA LEU A 43 3.52 -14.81 -3.03
C LEU A 43 2.74 -15.12 -4.30
N ARG A 44 2.77 -16.38 -4.76
CA ARG A 44 1.99 -16.81 -5.91
C ARG A 44 0.50 -16.54 -5.70
N ARG A 45 -0.05 -16.93 -4.55
CA ARG A 45 -1.48 -16.75 -4.22
C ARG A 45 -1.89 -15.28 -4.16
N ILE A 46 -1.02 -14.41 -3.65
CA ILE A 46 -1.25 -12.96 -3.58
C ILE A 46 -1.24 -12.35 -4.98
N LEU A 47 -0.27 -12.70 -5.82
CA LEU A 47 -0.15 -12.15 -7.18
C LEU A 47 -1.31 -12.58 -8.09
N THR A 48 -1.86 -13.78 -7.89
CA THR A 48 -3.00 -14.28 -8.66
C THR A 48 -4.36 -13.95 -8.03
N ALA A 49 -4.39 -13.22 -6.90
CA ALA A 49 -5.63 -12.93 -6.21
C ALA A 49 -6.50 -11.93 -6.99
N ARG A 50 -7.79 -12.22 -7.11
CA ARG A 50 -8.75 -11.38 -7.85
C ARG A 50 -9.34 -10.26 -6.98
N VAL A 51 -8.50 -9.53 -6.26
CA VAL A 51 -8.97 -8.51 -5.30
C VAL A 51 -9.50 -7.25 -5.97
N TYR A 52 -9.05 -6.95 -7.18
CA TYR A 52 -9.36 -5.69 -7.88
C TYR A 52 -10.71 -5.70 -8.61
N ASP A 53 -11.41 -6.83 -8.63
CA ASP A 53 -12.79 -6.89 -9.10
C ASP A 53 -13.71 -6.03 -8.21
N VAL A 54 -13.35 -5.86 -6.92
CA VAL A 54 -14.15 -5.12 -5.93
C VAL A 54 -13.40 -4.01 -5.21
N ALA A 55 -12.06 -4.06 -5.18
CA ALA A 55 -11.23 -3.10 -4.46
C ALA A 55 -10.42 -2.23 -5.41
N VAL A 56 -10.17 -0.98 -5.01
CA VAL A 56 -9.28 -0.07 -5.74
C VAL A 56 -7.88 -0.07 -5.15
N GLU A 57 -6.89 0.39 -5.91
CA GLU A 57 -5.61 0.75 -5.32
C GLU A 57 -5.76 2.04 -4.50
N THR A 58 -5.64 1.92 -3.18
CA THR A 58 -5.86 3.05 -2.27
C THR A 58 -4.65 3.98 -2.20
N PRO A 59 -4.83 5.28 -1.93
CA PRO A 59 -3.73 6.21 -1.80
C PRO A 59 -2.73 5.84 -0.70
N LEU A 60 -1.46 6.20 -0.91
CA LEU A 60 -0.40 6.19 0.10
C LEU A 60 -0.04 7.65 0.42
N GLU A 61 -0.55 8.16 1.54
CA GLU A 61 -0.50 9.59 1.86
C GLU A 61 0.52 9.92 2.96
N PRO A 62 1.28 11.02 2.85
CA PRO A 62 2.21 11.43 3.89
C PRO A 62 1.49 12.02 5.10
N ALA A 63 1.74 11.47 6.29
CA ALA A 63 1.21 12.00 7.55
C ALA A 63 2.11 13.13 8.09
N ARG A 64 2.10 14.30 7.44
CA ARG A 64 3.04 15.42 7.72
C ARG A 64 3.20 15.77 9.20
N ASN A 65 2.10 15.84 9.96
CA ASN A 65 2.16 16.15 11.40
C ASN A 65 2.81 15.05 12.22
N LEU A 66 2.46 13.79 11.93
CA LEU A 66 3.02 12.63 12.63
C LEU A 66 4.50 12.46 12.27
N SER A 67 4.85 12.65 11.00
CA SER A 67 6.23 12.62 10.52
C SER A 67 7.10 13.64 11.24
N ARG A 68 6.63 14.90 11.37
CA ARG A 68 7.33 15.95 12.14
C ARG A 68 7.47 15.59 13.62
N ARG A 69 6.39 15.06 14.23
CA ARG A 69 6.39 14.69 15.65
C ARG A 69 7.34 13.53 15.96
N LEU A 70 7.48 12.56 15.05
CA LEU A 70 8.31 11.38 15.23
C LEU A 70 9.72 11.52 14.65
N GLY A 71 10.01 12.59 13.91
CA GLY A 71 11.29 12.76 13.21
C GLY A 71 11.52 11.76 12.08
N ASN A 72 10.48 11.08 11.61
CA ASN A 72 10.54 9.99 10.63
C ASN A 72 9.57 10.23 9.47
N GLN A 73 9.80 9.60 8.32
CA GLN A 73 8.82 9.61 7.22
C GLN A 73 7.69 8.62 7.52
N VAL A 74 6.49 9.13 7.82
CA VAL A 74 5.30 8.31 8.04
C VAL A 74 4.34 8.45 6.87
N LEU A 75 3.95 7.30 6.32
CA LEU A 75 3.00 7.18 5.21
C LEU A 75 1.78 6.38 5.69
N LEU A 76 0.59 6.76 5.23
CA LEU A 76 -0.69 6.13 5.55
C LEU A 76 -1.25 5.48 4.30
N LYS A 77 -1.45 4.16 4.34
CA LYS A 77 -2.19 3.45 3.31
C LYS A 77 -3.69 3.57 3.60
N ARG A 78 -4.39 4.34 2.77
CA ARG A 78 -5.79 4.77 3.00
C ARG A 78 -6.81 3.71 2.60
N GLU A 79 -6.76 2.50 3.17
CA GLU A 79 -7.75 1.45 2.90
C GLU A 79 -9.18 1.81 3.36
N ASP A 80 -9.33 2.91 4.11
CA ASP A 80 -10.61 3.51 4.46
C ASP A 80 -11.34 4.15 3.25
N THR A 81 -10.65 4.41 2.14
CA THR A 81 -11.29 4.95 0.91
C THR A 81 -11.96 3.88 0.04
N GLN A 82 -11.90 2.62 0.46
CA GLN A 82 -12.65 1.55 -0.19
C GLN A 82 -14.17 1.73 -0.01
N SER A 83 -14.97 1.10 -0.87
CA SER A 83 -16.44 1.14 -0.82
C SER A 83 -17.04 0.69 0.51
N VAL A 84 -16.35 -0.17 1.26
CA VAL A 84 -16.75 -0.66 2.59
C VAL A 84 -15.94 -0.03 3.73
N PHE A 85 -15.26 1.08 3.47
CA PHE A 85 -14.44 1.85 4.42
C PHE A 85 -13.37 1.05 5.18
N SER A 86 -12.97 -0.11 4.64
CA SER A 86 -11.95 -0.96 5.25
C SER A 86 -11.35 -1.92 4.23
N PHE A 87 -10.22 -2.55 4.59
CA PHE A 87 -9.52 -3.50 3.72
C PHE A 87 -10.21 -4.88 3.61
N LYS A 88 -11.24 -5.16 4.42
CA LYS A 88 -11.81 -6.51 4.59
C LYS A 88 -12.40 -7.09 3.30
N LEU A 89 -12.89 -6.24 2.38
CA LEU A 89 -13.46 -6.69 1.11
C LEU A 89 -12.48 -7.51 0.27
N ARG A 90 -11.19 -7.18 0.29
CA ARG A 90 -10.17 -7.86 -0.52
C ARG A 90 -10.09 -9.35 -0.17
N GLY A 91 -10.00 -9.65 1.13
CA GLY A 91 -9.90 -11.02 1.63
C GLY A 91 -11.23 -11.78 1.51
N ALA A 92 -12.35 -11.13 1.85
CA ALA A 92 -13.67 -11.73 1.74
C ALA A 92 -13.97 -12.17 0.31
N TYR A 93 -13.77 -11.27 -0.66
CA TYR A 93 -14.01 -11.56 -2.07
C TYR A 93 -13.07 -12.64 -2.60
N ASN A 94 -11.77 -12.56 -2.31
CA ASN A 94 -10.81 -13.59 -2.73
C ASN A 94 -11.15 -14.97 -2.13
N LYS A 95 -11.69 -15.05 -0.92
CA LYS A 95 -12.18 -16.32 -0.36
C LYS A 95 -13.42 -16.80 -1.10
N MET A 96 -14.41 -15.94 -1.30
CA MET A 96 -15.70 -16.28 -1.91
C MET A 96 -15.54 -16.75 -3.36
N ILE A 97 -14.74 -16.09 -4.18
CA ILE A 97 -14.55 -16.45 -5.60
C ILE A 97 -13.89 -17.83 -5.78
N ASN A 98 -13.16 -18.30 -4.77
CA ASN A 98 -12.49 -19.61 -4.76
C ASN A 98 -13.35 -20.71 -4.12
N LEU A 99 -14.59 -20.43 -3.69
CA LEU A 99 -15.51 -21.45 -3.20
C LEU A 99 -16.14 -22.21 -4.36
N ALA A 100 -16.47 -23.49 -4.12
CA ALA A 100 -17.21 -24.28 -5.09
C ALA A 100 -18.58 -23.63 -5.38
N PRO A 101 -19.08 -23.63 -6.63
CA PRO A 101 -20.36 -23.00 -6.98
C PRO A 101 -21.53 -23.51 -6.12
N ALA A 102 -21.56 -24.81 -5.81
CA ALA A 102 -22.57 -25.40 -4.94
C ALA A 102 -22.53 -24.85 -3.50
N ALA A 103 -21.36 -24.46 -2.98
CA ALA A 103 -21.25 -23.84 -1.67
C ALA A 103 -21.74 -22.39 -1.68
N LEU A 104 -21.45 -21.64 -2.76
CA LEU A 104 -21.96 -20.29 -2.94
C LEU A 104 -23.49 -20.26 -3.10
N GLN A 105 -24.05 -21.21 -3.84
CA GLN A 105 -25.51 -21.34 -4.02
C GLN A 105 -26.26 -21.66 -2.73
N ARG A 106 -25.66 -22.43 -1.82
CA ARG A 106 -26.24 -22.66 -0.48
C ARG A 106 -26.24 -21.41 0.40
N GLY A 107 -25.50 -20.38 0.02
CA GLY A 107 -25.26 -19.19 0.83
C GLY A 107 -24.08 -19.37 1.79
N VAL A 108 -23.49 -18.25 2.16
CA VAL A 108 -22.37 -18.17 3.11
C VAL A 108 -22.72 -17.17 4.21
N ILE A 109 -22.32 -17.47 5.44
CA ILE A 109 -22.50 -16.58 6.59
C ILE A 109 -21.17 -16.41 7.32
N CYS A 110 -20.91 -15.20 7.79
CA CYS A 110 -19.76 -14.86 8.61
C CYS A 110 -20.22 -13.96 9.75
N ALA A 111 -19.82 -14.28 10.98
CA ALA A 111 -20.07 -13.42 12.14
C ALA A 111 -18.96 -12.37 12.24
N SER A 112 -19.33 -11.09 12.24
CA SER A 112 -18.42 -9.95 12.41
C SER A 112 -19.18 -8.75 12.99
N ALA A 113 -18.46 -7.80 13.58
CA ALA A 113 -18.98 -6.58 14.19
C ALA A 113 -18.46 -5.34 13.46
#